data_AF-M7BKS8-F1
#
_entry.id   AF-M7BKS8-F1
#
_cell.length_a   1.000
_cell.length_b   1.000
_cell.length_c   1.000
_cell.angle_alpha   90.00
_cell.angle_beta   90.00
_cell.angle_gamma   90.00
#
_symmetry.space_group_name_H-M   'P 1'
#
loop_
_entity.id
_entity.type
_entity.pdbx_description
1 polymer ?
#
loop_
_entity_poly.entity_id
_entity_poly.type
_entity_poly.pdbx_seq_one_letter_code
_entity_poly.pdbx_strand_id
1 'polypeptide(L)'
;MHHSLCLGEPPPKSRGLSKPLFPLTQGALRPCPIVHCSVCREISLEHEILLHPRYFGPNLLNTVKQKLFTEVEGTCTGKYGFVIAVTTIDNIGAGVIQPGRGFVLYPVKYKAIVFRPFKGEVVDAVVTQVNKVGLFTEIGPMSCFISRHSIPSEMEFDPNSNPPCYKTVDEDIVIQQDDEIRLKIVGTRVDKNDITLYTYPENWRAFKALIAAQYSGAKIKVLSTPPQFHFGQTNKTPEFLKKFPVGKVPAFEGADGFCVFESNAIAHYVSNDDLRGSTKETAAQIIQWVSFADSDIVPPASTWVFPTLGIMHYNKQATEYAKEEVKRVLGILDSHLKTQTFLVGERITLADITVVCTLLWLYKQVLEPSFRQPYSNTNRWFVTCINQPQFKAVLGEVKLCEKMAQFDAKKFAENQPKKDVPKKEKPAKEEKKQEKKEERKSEPEEEMDECDQALAAEPKSKDPFAHLPKSPFVMDEFKRKYSNEDTLTVALPYFWEHFDKDGWSIWYSQYRFPEELSQTFMSCNLITGMFQRLDKLRKNAFSSVILFGSNNDSTISGIWVFRGQELAFPLSPDWQVDYESYTWRKIDADSEECKTLVKEYFTWEGEFKHVGKAFNQGKIFR
;
A
#
# COMPACT_ATOMS: atom_id res chain seq x y z
N MET A 1 18.17 -46.49 -30.55
CA MET A 1 19.50 -46.73 -31.15
C MET A 1 20.37 -45.52 -30.88
N HIS A 2 21.69 -45.67 -30.87
CA HIS A 2 22.62 -44.60 -30.48
C HIS A 2 22.63 -43.43 -31.48
N HIS A 3 22.88 -42.23 -30.97
CA HIS A 3 23.67 -41.24 -31.68
C HIS A 3 24.83 -40.80 -30.77
N SER A 4 26.01 -40.66 -31.38
CA SER A 4 27.27 -40.35 -30.68
C SER A 4 27.44 -38.85 -30.48
N LEU A 5 28.23 -38.47 -29.47
CA LEU A 5 28.87 -37.16 -29.36
C LEU A 5 30.36 -37.36 -29.09
N CYS A 6 31.20 -36.55 -29.74
CA CYS A 6 32.58 -36.89 -30.02
C CYS A 6 33.58 -36.55 -28.89
N LEU A 7 34.66 -37.33 -28.84
CA LEU A 7 35.89 -37.01 -28.13
C LEU A 7 36.54 -35.73 -28.69
N GLY A 8 37.34 -35.06 -27.86
CA GLY A 8 38.23 -33.96 -28.26
C GLY A 8 39.63 -34.16 -27.66
N GLU A 9 40.66 -34.01 -28.47
CA GLU A 9 42.06 -34.28 -28.10
C GLU A 9 42.68 -33.15 -27.24
N PRO A 10 43.66 -33.46 -26.36
CA PRO A 10 44.38 -32.45 -25.59
C PRO A 10 45.42 -31.69 -26.45
N PRO A 11 45.60 -30.37 -26.23
CA PRO A 11 46.55 -29.57 -27.01
C PRO A 11 48.03 -29.87 -26.66
N PRO A 12 48.97 -29.66 -27.61
CA PRO A 12 50.38 -30.02 -27.44
C PRO A 12 51.15 -29.05 -26.52
N LYS A 13 51.99 -29.61 -25.64
CA LYS A 13 52.89 -28.84 -24.76
C LYS A 13 54.00 -28.15 -25.56
N SER A 14 54.04 -26.81 -25.54
CA SER A 14 55.16 -26.01 -26.07
C SER A 14 56.16 -25.61 -24.98
N ARG A 15 57.40 -25.31 -25.38
CA ARG A 15 58.52 -24.99 -24.46
C ARG A 15 58.58 -23.47 -24.21
N GLY A 16 58.80 -23.07 -22.95
CA GLY A 16 58.76 -21.66 -22.52
C GLY A 16 60.06 -20.88 -22.68
N LEU A 17 60.02 -19.58 -22.37
CA LEU A 17 61.16 -18.66 -22.35
C LEU A 17 60.93 -17.42 -21.44
N SER A 18 62.01 -16.95 -20.79
CA SER A 18 62.27 -15.60 -20.22
C SER A 18 61.25 -14.91 -19.27
N LYS A 19 61.74 -14.51 -18.08
CA LYS A 19 61.23 -13.36 -17.28
C LYS A 19 61.75 -12.03 -17.89
N PRO A 20 61.05 -10.89 -17.66
CA PRO A 20 61.48 -9.95 -16.60
C PRO A 20 60.31 -9.46 -15.71
N LEU A 21 60.44 -9.15 -14.41
CA LEU A 21 61.33 -8.24 -13.65
C LEU A 21 60.86 -6.76 -13.62
N PHE A 22 59.89 -6.43 -12.74
CA PHE A 22 59.73 -5.18 -11.96
C PHE A 22 58.58 -5.37 -10.91
N PRO A 23 58.30 -4.45 -9.94
CA PRO A 23 57.92 -4.88 -8.59
C PRO A 23 56.42 -4.83 -8.27
N LEU A 24 56.06 -5.56 -7.21
CA LEU A 24 54.70 -5.68 -6.68
C LEU A 24 54.21 -4.42 -5.96
N THR A 25 53.01 -3.96 -6.32
CA THR A 25 52.09 -3.23 -5.42
C THR A 25 50.81 -4.06 -5.25
N GLN A 26 50.15 -3.93 -4.10
CA GLN A 26 49.11 -4.86 -3.62
C GLN A 26 47.83 -4.83 -4.47
N GLY A 27 47.14 -5.98 -4.56
CA GLY A 27 45.76 -6.08 -5.03
C GLY A 27 45.52 -6.63 -6.44
N ALA A 28 46.56 -6.96 -7.21
CA ALA A 28 46.38 -7.47 -8.57
C ALA A 28 45.76 -8.88 -8.62
N LEU A 29 44.60 -8.99 -9.29
CA LEU A 29 44.08 -10.25 -9.81
C LEU A 29 45.13 -10.93 -10.72
N ARG A 30 45.17 -12.27 -10.75
CA ARG A 30 46.02 -13.00 -11.71
C ARG A 30 45.61 -12.60 -13.14
N PRO A 31 46.54 -12.39 -14.08
CA PRO A 31 46.23 -12.05 -15.46
C PRO A 31 45.70 -13.27 -16.23
N CYS A 32 44.44 -13.64 -15.99
CA CYS A 32 43.73 -14.67 -16.75
C CYS A 32 43.54 -14.19 -18.22
N PRO A 33 43.65 -15.09 -19.22
CA PRO A 33 43.55 -14.75 -20.64
C PRO A 33 42.09 -14.49 -21.11
N ILE A 34 41.37 -13.62 -20.43
CA ILE A 34 39.92 -13.35 -20.59
C ILE A 34 39.58 -12.64 -21.92
N VAL A 35 40.58 -12.14 -22.65
CA VAL A 35 40.44 -11.27 -23.85
C VAL A 35 39.74 -11.95 -25.04
N HIS A 36 39.50 -13.27 -25.00
CA HIS A 36 38.72 -14.01 -26.00
C HIS A 36 37.50 -14.76 -25.40
N CYS A 37 36.97 -14.31 -24.26
CA CYS A 37 35.75 -14.86 -23.66
C CYS A 37 34.49 -14.07 -24.07
N SER A 38 33.49 -14.74 -24.66
CA SER A 38 32.21 -14.17 -25.12
C SER A 38 31.32 -13.54 -24.03
N VAL A 39 31.65 -13.87 -22.78
CA VAL A 39 31.04 -13.45 -21.52
C VAL A 39 31.34 -11.98 -21.18
N CYS A 40 32.49 -11.45 -21.63
CA CYS A 40 32.94 -10.10 -21.33
C CYS A 40 32.58 -9.12 -22.46
N ARG A 41 31.91 -8.01 -22.12
CA ARG A 41 31.52 -6.96 -23.11
C ARG A 41 31.67 -5.58 -22.51
N GLU A 42 32.14 -4.62 -23.31
CA GLU A 42 32.06 -3.20 -22.95
C GLU A 42 30.62 -2.69 -23.16
N ILE A 43 30.08 -1.96 -22.18
CA ILE A 43 28.80 -1.26 -22.29
C ILE A 43 28.90 0.16 -21.69
N SER A 44 28.14 1.11 -22.24
CA SER A 44 27.92 2.41 -21.60
C SER A 44 26.90 2.29 -20.46
N LEU A 45 27.20 2.94 -19.34
CA LEU A 45 26.42 3.00 -18.10
C LEU A 45 26.36 4.44 -17.58
N GLU A 46 25.40 4.69 -16.68
CA GLU A 46 25.21 5.98 -16.02
C GLU A 46 25.09 5.74 -14.50
N HIS A 47 25.77 6.56 -13.69
CA HIS A 47 25.77 6.46 -12.21
C HIS A 47 25.74 7.86 -11.59
N GLU A 48 25.15 7.99 -10.40
CA GLU A 48 24.94 9.28 -9.72
C GLU A 48 25.81 9.38 -8.45
N ILE A 49 26.87 10.19 -8.53
CA ILE A 49 27.89 10.26 -7.47
C ILE A 49 27.55 11.39 -6.49
N LEU A 50 27.16 11.00 -5.27
CA LEU A 50 26.92 11.94 -4.17
C LEU A 50 28.24 12.41 -3.54
N LEU A 51 28.49 13.71 -3.55
CA LEU A 51 29.70 14.34 -3.02
C LEU A 51 29.38 15.35 -1.90
N HIS A 52 30.18 15.33 -0.84
CA HIS A 52 30.08 16.23 0.32
C HIS A 52 30.88 17.53 0.04
N PRO A 53 30.41 18.73 0.45
CA PRO A 53 31.08 20.01 0.17
C PRO A 53 32.58 20.13 0.49
N ARG A 54 33.07 19.46 1.55
CA ARG A 54 34.50 19.28 1.86
C ARG A 54 35.40 18.83 0.68
N TYR A 55 34.84 18.23 -0.37
CA TYR A 55 35.57 17.78 -1.57
C TYR A 55 35.46 18.76 -2.76
N PHE A 56 34.80 19.91 -2.59
CA PHE A 56 34.76 20.95 -3.62
C PHE A 56 36.07 21.74 -3.60
N GLY A 57 36.82 21.65 -4.70
CA GLY A 57 38.15 22.23 -4.84
C GLY A 57 38.79 21.81 -6.17
N PRO A 58 40.08 22.13 -6.43
CA PRO A 58 40.72 21.86 -7.72
C PRO A 58 40.76 20.36 -8.10
N ASN A 59 40.74 19.46 -7.10
CA ASN A 59 40.73 18.02 -7.31
C ASN A 59 39.34 17.40 -7.51
N LEU A 60 38.26 18.20 -7.54
CA LEU A 60 36.86 17.76 -7.61
C LEU A 60 36.62 16.62 -8.62
N LEU A 61 37.05 16.81 -9.88
CA LEU A 61 36.87 15.82 -10.94
C LEU A 61 37.62 14.52 -10.66
N ASN A 62 38.79 14.58 -10.04
CA ASN A 62 39.57 13.39 -9.68
C ASN A 62 38.92 12.64 -8.52
N THR A 63 38.35 13.35 -7.53
CA THR A 63 37.57 12.72 -6.45
C THR A 63 36.30 12.07 -6.98
N VAL A 64 35.60 12.69 -7.93
CA VAL A 64 34.43 12.09 -8.61
C VAL A 64 34.84 10.82 -9.38
N LYS A 65 35.97 10.83 -10.10
CA LYS A 65 36.48 9.64 -10.80
C LYS A 65 36.89 8.51 -9.85
N GLN A 66 37.69 8.80 -8.81
CA GLN A 66 38.07 7.81 -7.81
C GLN A 66 36.85 7.18 -7.14
N LYS A 67 35.85 8.01 -6.82
CA LYS A 67 34.61 7.55 -6.22
C LYS A 67 33.76 6.71 -7.19
N LEU A 68 33.75 7.00 -8.50
CA LEU A 68 33.14 6.13 -9.51
C LEU A 68 33.73 4.72 -9.45
N PHE A 69 35.06 4.61 -9.53
CA PHE A 69 35.75 3.31 -9.51
C PHE A 69 35.41 2.54 -8.22
N THR A 70 35.50 3.18 -7.05
CA THR A 70 35.21 2.55 -5.74
C THR A 70 33.74 2.17 -5.53
N GLU A 71 32.77 2.87 -6.15
CA GLU A 71 31.34 2.53 -6.02
C GLU A 71 30.83 1.56 -7.09
N VAL A 72 31.55 1.37 -8.20
CA VAL A 72 31.07 0.62 -9.37
C VAL A 72 31.85 -0.67 -9.62
N GLU A 73 33.17 -0.69 -9.46
CA GLU A 73 33.99 -1.85 -9.77
C GLU A 73 33.78 -2.98 -8.75
N GLY A 74 33.60 -4.21 -9.22
CA GLY A 74 33.21 -5.36 -8.39
C GLY A 74 31.72 -5.44 -8.05
N THR A 75 30.88 -4.46 -8.43
CA THR A 75 29.43 -4.56 -8.24
C THR A 75 28.78 -5.54 -9.23
N CYS A 76 27.63 -6.11 -8.85
CA CYS A 76 26.83 -6.96 -9.74
C CYS A 76 25.41 -6.42 -9.87
N THR A 77 24.96 -6.20 -11.11
CA THR A 77 23.60 -5.75 -11.42
C THR A 77 22.88 -6.80 -12.24
N GLY A 78 21.66 -7.19 -11.83
CA GLY A 78 20.90 -8.24 -12.54
C GLY A 78 20.61 -7.94 -14.01
N LYS A 79 20.60 -6.64 -14.38
CA LYS A 79 20.38 -6.17 -15.74
C LYS A 79 21.61 -6.30 -16.65
N TYR A 80 22.83 -6.17 -16.13
CA TYR A 80 24.06 -6.06 -16.96
C TYR A 80 25.15 -7.09 -16.64
N GLY A 81 25.17 -7.68 -15.44
CA GLY A 81 26.21 -8.62 -14.98
C GLY A 81 27.10 -8.02 -13.87
N PHE A 82 28.24 -8.66 -13.63
CA PHE A 82 29.31 -8.14 -12.78
C PHE A 82 30.10 -7.06 -13.54
N VAL A 83 30.35 -5.91 -12.92
CA VAL A 83 31.24 -4.89 -13.48
C VAL A 83 32.68 -5.22 -13.07
N ILE A 84 33.53 -5.59 -14.04
CA ILE A 84 34.94 -5.91 -13.76
C ILE A 84 35.73 -4.61 -13.55
N ALA A 85 35.68 -3.70 -14.54
CA ALA A 85 36.46 -2.47 -14.56
C ALA A 85 35.81 -1.40 -15.45
N VAL A 86 35.97 -0.13 -15.08
CA VAL A 86 35.58 1.04 -15.88
C VAL A 86 36.70 1.36 -16.87
N THR A 87 36.40 1.32 -18.17
CA THR A 87 37.40 1.52 -19.24
C THR A 87 37.60 3.00 -19.57
N THR A 88 36.49 3.74 -19.67
CA THR A 88 36.47 5.15 -20.08
C THR A 88 35.34 5.89 -19.39
N ILE A 89 35.47 7.20 -19.22
CA ILE A 89 34.44 8.07 -18.64
C ILE A 89 34.05 9.08 -19.71
N ASP A 90 32.92 8.85 -20.37
CA ASP A 90 32.43 9.62 -21.52
C ASP A 90 32.04 11.06 -21.12
N ASN A 91 31.40 11.25 -19.95
CA ASN A 91 30.99 12.58 -19.48
C ASN A 91 30.80 12.65 -17.95
N ILE A 92 31.12 13.79 -17.35
CA ILE A 92 30.76 14.14 -15.96
C ILE A 92 29.85 15.38 -16.04
N GLY A 93 28.56 15.19 -15.77
CA GLY A 93 27.56 16.26 -15.86
C GLY A 93 27.67 17.29 -14.74
N ALA A 94 26.97 18.41 -14.91
CA ALA A 94 26.90 19.45 -13.89
C ALA A 94 26.29 18.92 -12.59
N GLY A 95 26.93 19.19 -11.46
CA GLY A 95 26.50 18.72 -10.15
C GLY A 95 25.26 19.47 -9.65
N VAL A 96 24.23 18.71 -9.25
CA VAL A 96 22.98 19.25 -8.69
C VAL A 96 23.02 19.24 -7.17
N ILE A 97 22.80 20.40 -6.53
CA ILE A 97 22.75 20.51 -5.06
C ILE A 97 21.44 19.86 -4.55
N GLN A 98 21.55 18.93 -3.60
CA GLN A 98 20.39 18.34 -2.94
C GLN A 98 19.78 19.32 -1.91
N PRO A 99 18.48 19.67 -2.01
CA PRO A 99 17.80 20.54 -1.06
C PRO A 99 17.94 20.07 0.41
N GLY A 100 18.12 21.01 1.32
CA GLY A 100 18.14 20.76 2.77
C GLY A 100 19.35 19.99 3.32
N ARG A 101 20.23 19.42 2.49
CA ARG A 101 21.43 18.68 2.95
C ARG A 101 22.75 19.23 2.41
N GLY A 102 22.75 20.00 1.32
CA GLY A 102 23.94 20.67 0.78
C GLY A 102 24.98 19.76 0.10
N PHE A 103 24.73 18.44 0.03
CA PHE A 103 25.49 17.54 -0.84
C PHE A 103 25.21 17.86 -2.31
N VAL A 104 26.15 17.56 -3.19
CA VAL A 104 25.99 17.70 -4.64
C VAL A 104 26.05 16.32 -5.29
N LEU A 105 25.13 16.06 -6.20
CA LEU A 105 25.00 14.83 -6.96
C LEU A 105 25.50 15.08 -8.39
N TYR A 106 26.54 14.35 -8.80
CA TYR A 106 27.13 14.43 -10.13
C TYR A 106 26.69 13.23 -10.98
N PRO A 107 25.89 13.42 -12.05
CA PRO A 107 25.57 12.34 -12.97
C PRO A 107 26.75 12.07 -13.90
N VAL A 108 27.26 10.84 -13.91
CA VAL A 108 28.45 10.43 -14.68
C VAL A 108 28.08 9.35 -15.69
N LYS A 109 28.49 9.55 -16.95
CA LYS A 109 28.38 8.55 -18.02
C LYS A 109 29.75 7.96 -18.28
N TYR A 110 29.82 6.64 -18.32
CA TYR A 110 31.07 5.88 -18.42
C TYR A 110 30.85 4.57 -19.17
N LYS A 111 31.94 3.93 -19.59
CA LYS A 111 31.93 2.57 -20.11
C LYS A 111 32.64 1.65 -19.16
N ALA A 112 32.14 0.42 -19.06
CA ALA A 112 32.76 -0.61 -18.26
C ALA A 112 32.68 -1.97 -18.96
N ILE A 113 33.70 -2.81 -18.70
CA ILE A 113 33.67 -4.22 -19.08
C ILE A 113 32.80 -4.93 -18.05
N VAL A 114 31.67 -5.48 -18.52
CA VAL A 114 30.80 -6.34 -17.72
C VAL A 114 30.98 -7.81 -18.09
N PHE A 115 30.98 -8.65 -17.06
CA PHE A 115 30.97 -10.10 -17.13
C PHE A 115 29.53 -10.58 -16.95
N ARG A 116 28.94 -11.13 -18.01
CA ARG A 116 27.57 -11.64 -17.99
C ARG A 116 27.47 -13.01 -18.68
N PRO A 117 27.55 -14.11 -17.92
CA PRO A 117 27.41 -15.45 -18.49
C PRO A 117 25.95 -15.77 -18.84
N PHE A 118 25.76 -16.56 -19.89
CA PHE A 118 24.44 -16.98 -20.36
C PHE A 118 24.21 -18.49 -20.20
N LYS A 119 22.93 -18.89 -20.05
CA LYS A 119 22.56 -20.32 -20.03
C LYS A 119 22.91 -20.98 -21.36
N GLY A 120 23.61 -22.11 -21.29
CA GLY A 120 24.10 -22.87 -22.44
C GLY A 120 25.50 -22.49 -22.92
N GLU A 121 26.07 -21.41 -22.39
CA GLU A 121 27.46 -21.01 -22.64
C GLU A 121 28.43 -22.02 -21.99
N VAL A 122 29.61 -22.18 -22.60
CA VAL A 122 30.69 -23.06 -22.13
C VAL A 122 31.83 -22.17 -21.66
N VAL A 123 32.29 -22.39 -20.43
CA VAL A 123 33.30 -21.57 -19.75
C VAL A 123 34.32 -22.45 -19.06
N ASP A 124 35.53 -21.91 -18.91
CA ASP A 124 36.60 -22.53 -18.14
C ASP A 124 36.55 -22.03 -16.69
N ALA A 125 36.76 -22.93 -15.74
CA ALA A 125 36.57 -22.71 -14.31
C ALA A 125 37.69 -23.38 -13.50
N VAL A 126 38.08 -22.79 -12.38
CA VAL A 126 39.03 -23.40 -11.43
C VAL A 126 38.27 -24.07 -10.29
N VAL A 127 38.60 -25.30 -9.93
CA VAL A 127 37.98 -26.01 -8.79
C VAL A 127 38.50 -25.45 -7.47
N THR A 128 37.62 -24.90 -6.64
CA THR A 128 37.98 -24.30 -5.34
C THR A 128 37.70 -25.20 -4.14
N GLN A 129 36.72 -26.12 -4.24
CA GLN A 129 36.49 -27.13 -3.21
C GLN A 129 35.80 -28.38 -3.78
N VAL A 130 36.22 -29.56 -3.32
CA VAL A 130 35.60 -30.85 -3.67
C VAL A 130 34.88 -31.42 -2.45
N ASN A 131 33.59 -31.77 -2.59
CA ASN A 131 32.78 -32.36 -1.53
C ASN A 131 31.94 -33.54 -2.07
N LYS A 132 31.50 -34.45 -1.21
CA LYS A 132 30.64 -35.61 -1.58
C LYS A 132 29.37 -35.24 -2.37
N VAL A 133 28.87 -34.02 -2.20
CA VAL A 133 27.63 -33.51 -2.83
C VAL A 133 27.91 -32.89 -4.22
N GLY A 134 29.16 -32.54 -4.53
CA GLY A 134 29.53 -31.84 -5.76
C GLY A 134 30.81 -31.01 -5.65
N LEU A 135 31.15 -30.34 -6.76
CA LEU A 135 32.31 -29.46 -6.90
C LEU A 135 31.88 -27.99 -6.74
N PHE A 136 32.68 -27.20 -6.01
CA PHE A 136 32.65 -25.74 -6.08
C PHE A 136 33.78 -25.25 -6.99
N THR A 137 33.47 -24.26 -7.80
CA THR A 137 34.33 -23.73 -8.86
C THR A 137 34.20 -22.21 -8.97
N GLU A 138 35.23 -21.54 -9.48
CA GLU A 138 35.22 -20.11 -9.79
C GLU A 138 35.48 -19.84 -11.28
N ILE A 139 34.68 -18.94 -11.84
CA ILE A 139 34.70 -18.51 -13.24
C ILE A 139 34.83 -16.99 -13.24
N GLY A 140 36.05 -16.49 -13.08
CA GLY A 140 36.31 -15.07 -12.85
C GLY A 140 35.58 -14.60 -11.58
N PRO A 141 34.70 -13.57 -11.63
CA PRO A 141 34.00 -13.06 -10.45
C PRO A 141 32.78 -13.91 -10.02
N MET A 142 32.48 -15.03 -10.70
CA MET A 142 31.30 -15.86 -10.41
C MET A 142 31.69 -17.22 -9.83
N SER A 143 31.14 -17.56 -8.66
CA SER A 143 31.17 -18.93 -8.13
C SER A 143 30.10 -19.80 -8.78
N CYS A 144 30.43 -21.08 -9.01
CA CYS A 144 29.53 -22.08 -9.59
C CYS A 144 29.62 -23.40 -8.82
N PHE A 145 28.47 -24.05 -8.61
CA PHE A 145 28.37 -25.36 -7.94
C PHE A 145 27.88 -26.42 -8.92
N ILE A 146 28.65 -27.50 -9.07
CA ILE A 146 28.34 -28.66 -9.90
C ILE A 146 27.85 -29.78 -8.98
N SER A 147 26.55 -30.08 -9.02
CA SER A 147 25.98 -31.19 -8.24
C SER A 147 26.54 -32.54 -8.69
N ARG A 148 26.67 -33.51 -7.77
CA ARG A 148 26.99 -34.93 -8.06
C ARG A 148 26.15 -35.53 -9.18
N HIS A 149 24.91 -35.09 -9.38
CA HIS A 149 24.03 -35.54 -10.48
C HIS A 149 24.44 -35.02 -11.87
N SER A 150 25.33 -34.04 -11.94
CA SER A 150 25.91 -33.50 -13.18
C SER A 150 27.37 -33.95 -13.41
N ILE A 151 27.96 -34.63 -12.43
CA ILE A 151 29.25 -35.32 -12.56
C ILE A 151 28.97 -36.74 -13.11
N PRO A 152 29.76 -37.27 -14.06
CA PRO A 152 29.54 -38.61 -14.63
C PRO A 152 29.44 -39.72 -13.58
N SER A 153 28.67 -40.77 -13.88
CA SER A 153 28.48 -41.89 -12.96
C SER A 153 29.78 -42.62 -12.63
N GLU A 154 30.70 -42.74 -13.60
CA GLU A 154 32.00 -43.41 -13.44
C GLU A 154 33.00 -42.72 -12.49
N MET A 155 32.72 -41.48 -12.07
CA MET A 155 33.57 -40.76 -11.11
C MET A 155 33.03 -40.88 -9.68
N GLU A 156 33.81 -41.48 -8.78
CA GLU A 156 33.50 -41.56 -7.35
C GLU A 156 34.23 -40.49 -6.54
N PHE A 157 33.69 -40.12 -5.37
CA PHE A 157 34.29 -39.15 -4.46
C PHE A 157 35.18 -39.85 -3.43
N ASP A 158 36.46 -39.49 -3.40
CA ASP A 158 37.43 -40.02 -2.44
C ASP A 158 37.68 -38.99 -1.30
N PRO A 159 37.16 -39.23 -0.08
CA PRO A 159 37.39 -38.37 1.08
C PRO A 159 38.75 -38.58 1.76
N ASN A 160 39.49 -39.65 1.41
CA ASN A 160 40.76 -39.99 2.04
C ASN A 160 41.96 -39.42 1.27
N SER A 161 41.77 -39.07 0.00
CA SER A 161 42.73 -38.28 -0.78
C SER A 161 42.88 -36.87 -0.17
N ASN A 162 44.09 -36.31 -0.25
CA ASN A 162 44.42 -34.99 0.30
C ASN A 162 45.16 -34.14 -0.75
N PRO A 163 44.51 -33.16 -1.40
CA PRO A 163 43.12 -32.73 -1.19
C PRO A 163 42.07 -33.79 -1.61
N PRO A 164 40.83 -33.72 -1.08
CA PRO A 164 39.73 -34.58 -1.53
C PRO A 164 39.46 -34.42 -3.02
N CYS A 165 39.08 -35.51 -3.69
CA CYS A 165 38.94 -35.52 -5.15
C CYS A 165 37.72 -36.33 -5.62
N TYR A 166 37.34 -36.13 -6.89
CA TYR A 166 36.60 -37.13 -7.66
C TYR A 166 37.59 -37.89 -8.56
N LYS A 167 37.44 -39.20 -8.69
CA LYS A 167 38.28 -40.04 -9.56
C LYS A 167 37.49 -41.12 -10.28
N THR A 168 37.91 -41.47 -11.49
CA THR A 168 37.38 -42.62 -12.23
C THR A 168 37.78 -43.95 -11.59
N VAL A 169 37.01 -45.02 -11.84
CA VAL A 169 37.31 -46.38 -11.35
C VAL A 169 38.70 -46.86 -11.76
N ASP A 170 39.14 -46.52 -12.98
CA ASP A 170 40.47 -46.83 -13.53
C ASP A 170 41.57 -45.81 -13.11
N GLU A 171 41.24 -44.84 -12.25
CA GLU A 171 42.07 -43.71 -11.77
C GLU A 171 42.69 -42.78 -12.84
N ASP A 172 42.50 -43.05 -14.14
CA ASP A 172 42.98 -42.23 -15.28
C ASP A 172 42.58 -40.74 -15.24
N ILE A 173 41.43 -40.39 -14.64
CA ILE A 173 40.97 -39.00 -14.51
C ILE A 173 40.65 -38.71 -13.05
N VAL A 174 41.34 -37.70 -12.52
CA VAL A 174 41.13 -37.13 -11.17
C VAL A 174 40.75 -35.66 -11.31
N ILE A 175 39.81 -35.20 -10.46
CA ILE A 175 39.42 -33.80 -10.30
C ILE A 175 39.57 -33.44 -8.82
N GLN A 176 40.51 -32.55 -8.52
CA GLN A 176 40.88 -32.08 -7.19
C GLN A 176 40.82 -30.54 -7.12
N GLN A 177 41.21 -29.95 -5.98
CA GLN A 177 41.34 -28.50 -5.83
C GLN A 177 42.46 -27.94 -6.74
N ASP A 178 42.25 -26.70 -7.22
CA ASP A 178 43.10 -25.94 -8.15
C ASP A 178 43.18 -26.47 -9.59
N ASP A 179 42.45 -27.55 -9.95
CA ASP A 179 42.34 -28.02 -11.33
C ASP A 179 41.48 -27.07 -12.21
N GLU A 180 41.85 -26.93 -13.48
CA GLU A 180 41.08 -26.21 -14.50
C GLU A 180 40.10 -27.17 -15.22
N ILE A 181 38.80 -26.91 -15.13
CA ILE A 181 37.75 -27.71 -15.79
C ILE A 181 36.84 -26.85 -16.68
N ARG A 182 36.41 -27.43 -17.80
CA ARG A 182 35.49 -26.79 -18.76
C ARG A 182 34.05 -27.24 -18.49
N LEU A 183 33.16 -26.29 -18.20
CA LEU A 183 31.78 -26.56 -17.80
C LEU A 183 30.75 -25.79 -18.63
N LYS A 184 29.53 -26.31 -18.71
CA LYS A 184 28.41 -25.70 -19.46
C LYS A 184 27.34 -25.18 -18.49
N ILE A 185 26.97 -23.91 -18.63
CA ILE A 185 26.11 -23.22 -17.66
C ILE A 185 24.65 -23.66 -17.82
N VAL A 186 24.16 -24.49 -16.90
CA VAL A 186 22.76 -25.01 -16.91
C VAL A 186 21.75 -23.96 -16.44
N GLY A 187 22.18 -23.00 -15.62
CA GLY A 187 21.39 -21.87 -15.17
C GLY A 187 22.21 -20.93 -14.28
N THR A 188 21.82 -19.65 -14.23
CA THR A 188 22.48 -18.60 -13.44
C THR A 188 21.52 -18.06 -12.39
N ARG A 189 21.97 -17.94 -11.13
CA ARG A 189 21.24 -17.27 -10.05
C ARG A 189 22.07 -16.07 -9.59
N VAL A 190 21.46 -14.88 -9.59
CA VAL A 190 22.05 -13.69 -8.95
C VAL A 190 21.56 -13.65 -7.50
N ASP A 191 22.46 -13.59 -6.53
CA ASP A 191 22.09 -13.44 -5.13
C ASP A 191 21.66 -12.00 -4.84
N LYS A 192 20.35 -11.79 -4.98
CA LYS A 192 19.62 -10.55 -4.77
C LYS A 192 19.70 -10.07 -3.31
N ASN A 193 20.77 -9.37 -2.94
CA ASN A 193 20.95 -8.82 -1.59
C ASN A 193 20.31 -7.42 -1.39
N ASP A 194 20.08 -6.61 -2.44
CA ASP A 194 19.45 -5.27 -2.34
C ASP A 194 18.07 -5.21 -3.01
N ILE A 195 17.13 -6.04 -2.54
CA ILE A 195 15.70 -5.84 -2.80
C ILE A 195 15.12 -4.97 -1.69
N THR A 196 14.44 -3.89 -2.06
CA THR A 196 13.88 -2.89 -1.14
C THR A 196 12.35 -2.89 -1.15
N LEU A 197 11.74 -2.81 0.04
CA LEU A 197 10.28 -2.70 0.22
C LEU A 197 9.95 -1.47 1.08
N TYR A 198 9.33 -0.47 0.46
CA TYR A 198 8.86 0.76 1.11
C TYR A 198 7.45 0.55 1.68
N THR A 199 7.26 0.82 2.97
CA THR A 199 5.95 0.68 3.66
C THR A 199 5.93 1.43 4.98
N TYR A 200 4.76 1.74 5.54
CA TYR A 200 4.66 2.05 6.97
C TYR A 200 4.69 0.75 7.83
N PRO A 201 5.03 0.80 9.13
CA PRO A 201 5.01 -0.35 10.04
C PRO A 201 3.60 -0.96 10.23
N GLU A 202 3.49 -2.21 10.68
CA GLU A 202 2.22 -2.95 10.87
C GLU A 202 1.27 -3.01 9.65
N ASN A 203 1.80 -2.75 8.44
CA ASN A 203 1.03 -2.81 7.21
C ASN A 203 0.77 -4.27 6.78
N TRP A 204 -0.43 -4.77 7.01
CA TRP A 204 -0.86 -6.11 6.59
C TRP A 204 -0.65 -6.39 5.09
N ARG A 205 -0.69 -5.35 4.24
CA ARG A 205 -0.41 -5.48 2.80
C ARG A 205 1.06 -5.79 2.51
N ALA A 206 1.98 -5.30 3.34
CA ALA A 206 3.40 -5.62 3.26
C ALA A 206 3.71 -7.01 3.84
N PHE A 207 3.01 -7.43 4.90
CA PHE A 207 3.14 -8.78 5.47
C PHE A 207 2.92 -9.88 4.42
N LYS A 208 1.99 -9.71 3.47
CA LYS A 208 1.81 -10.66 2.34
C LYS A 208 3.12 -10.95 1.59
N ALA A 209 3.88 -9.91 1.25
CA ALA A 209 5.15 -10.05 0.55
C ALA A 209 6.27 -10.58 1.46
N LEU A 210 6.30 -10.15 2.74
CA LEU A 210 7.33 -10.59 3.68
C LEU A 210 7.19 -12.07 4.07
N ILE A 211 5.97 -12.58 4.25
CA ILE A 211 5.71 -14.00 4.52
C ILE A 211 6.05 -14.83 3.27
N ALA A 212 5.64 -14.39 2.07
CA ALA A 212 6.02 -15.05 0.82
C ALA A 212 7.56 -15.13 0.64
N ALA A 213 8.28 -14.10 1.07
CA ALA A 213 9.74 -14.07 1.05
C ALA A 213 10.40 -15.07 2.02
N GLN A 214 9.79 -15.34 3.19
CA GLN A 214 10.27 -16.38 4.11
C GLN A 214 10.17 -17.79 3.51
N TYR A 215 9.17 -18.06 2.67
CA TYR A 215 9.03 -19.35 1.97
C TYR A 215 9.93 -19.46 0.71
N SER A 216 10.22 -18.36 0.02
CA SER A 216 11.09 -18.36 -1.16
C SER A 216 12.58 -18.18 -0.86
N GLY A 217 12.92 -17.77 0.36
CA GLY A 217 14.28 -17.39 0.76
C GLY A 217 14.72 -16.02 0.21
N ALA A 218 13.79 -15.17 -0.23
CA ALA A 218 14.10 -13.83 -0.70
C ALA A 218 14.43 -12.89 0.47
N LYS A 219 15.59 -12.24 0.44
CA LYS A 219 15.97 -11.21 1.41
C LYS A 219 15.34 -9.88 1.00
N ILE A 220 14.51 -9.29 1.86
CA ILE A 220 13.84 -8.00 1.61
C ILE A 220 14.26 -6.99 2.67
N LYS A 221 14.82 -5.87 2.22
CA LYS A 221 15.19 -4.70 3.02
C LYS A 221 13.96 -3.82 3.19
N VAL A 222 13.31 -3.90 4.35
CA VAL A 222 12.12 -3.08 4.66
C VAL A 222 12.56 -1.67 5.06
N LEU A 223 12.08 -0.66 4.34
CA LEU A 223 12.27 0.75 4.68
C LEU A 223 10.93 1.32 5.15
N SER A 224 10.82 1.53 6.47
CA SER A 224 9.57 1.92 7.11
C SER A 224 9.66 3.03 8.16
N THR A 225 10.86 3.55 8.42
CA THR A 225 11.10 4.62 9.39
C THR A 225 11.92 5.77 8.80
N PRO A 226 11.76 7.00 9.30
CA PRO A 226 12.66 8.11 8.98
C PRO A 226 14.11 7.78 9.40
N PRO A 227 15.14 8.23 8.66
CA PRO A 227 15.08 9.13 7.50
C PRO A 227 14.91 8.40 6.14
N GLN A 228 14.69 7.08 6.15
CA GLN A 228 14.70 6.24 4.94
C GLN A 228 13.32 6.19 4.26
N PHE A 229 12.24 6.15 5.05
CA PHE A 229 10.87 6.28 4.57
C PHE A 229 10.00 7.01 5.61
N HIS A 230 9.39 8.13 5.21
CA HIS A 230 8.38 8.83 6.00
C HIS A 230 7.04 8.76 5.25
N PHE A 231 6.08 8.01 5.79
CA PHE A 231 4.74 7.91 5.21
C PHE A 231 4.07 9.29 5.12
N GLY A 232 3.33 9.54 4.04
CA GLY A 232 2.74 10.84 3.72
C GLY A 232 3.71 11.84 3.07
N GLN A 233 5.03 11.67 3.23
CA GLN A 233 6.05 12.55 2.64
C GLN A 233 6.83 11.83 1.52
N THR A 234 7.59 10.77 1.86
CA THR A 234 8.45 10.06 0.90
C THR A 234 7.64 9.48 -0.26
N ASN A 235 6.46 8.89 0.01
CA ASN A 235 5.59 8.36 -1.05
C ASN A 235 4.84 9.43 -1.88
N LYS A 236 5.19 10.71 -1.72
CA LYS A 236 4.65 11.85 -2.45
C LYS A 236 5.72 12.71 -3.15
N THR A 237 7.01 12.40 -3.01
CA THR A 237 8.06 13.16 -3.70
C THR A 237 8.14 12.78 -5.19
N PRO A 238 8.63 13.67 -6.08
CA PRO A 238 8.73 13.39 -7.51
C PRO A 238 9.57 12.15 -7.83
N GLU A 239 10.62 11.89 -7.06
CA GLU A 239 11.54 10.76 -7.26
C GLU A 239 10.85 9.42 -6.95
N PHE A 240 10.00 9.39 -5.92
CA PHE A 240 9.21 8.22 -5.57
C PHE A 240 8.07 8.01 -6.59
N LEU A 241 7.36 9.07 -6.97
CA LEU A 241 6.26 9.00 -7.94
C LEU A 241 6.75 8.59 -9.34
N LYS A 242 7.98 8.95 -9.72
CA LYS A 242 8.65 8.48 -10.95
C LYS A 242 8.85 6.95 -10.99
N LYS A 243 9.02 6.30 -9.83
CA LYS A 243 9.11 4.84 -9.70
C LYS A 243 7.75 4.18 -9.46
N PHE A 244 6.88 4.86 -8.72
CA PHE A 244 5.61 4.35 -8.20
C PHE A 244 4.47 5.37 -8.42
N PRO A 245 3.90 5.46 -9.64
CA PRO A 245 2.99 6.53 -10.02
C PRO A 245 1.75 6.71 -9.14
N VAL A 246 1.31 5.63 -8.48
CA VAL A 246 0.12 5.64 -7.60
C VAL A 246 0.40 6.29 -6.23
N GLY A 247 1.68 6.47 -5.84
CA GLY A 247 2.06 7.08 -4.55
C GLY A 247 1.52 6.35 -3.31
N LYS A 248 1.26 5.05 -3.43
CA LYS A 248 0.81 4.13 -2.36
C LYS A 248 1.97 3.25 -1.87
N VAL A 249 1.75 2.52 -0.78
CA VAL A 249 2.63 1.46 -0.28
C VAL A 249 1.82 0.23 0.18
N PRO A 250 2.36 -1.01 0.13
CA PRO A 250 3.76 -1.37 -0.18
C PRO A 250 4.16 -1.04 -1.62
N ALA A 251 5.42 -0.64 -1.78
CA ALA A 251 6.08 -0.40 -3.07
C ALA A 251 7.45 -1.07 -3.05
N PHE A 252 7.88 -1.63 -4.17
CA PHE A 252 9.00 -2.58 -4.25
C PHE A 252 10.00 -2.15 -5.32
N GLU A 253 11.29 -2.20 -5.00
CA GLU A 253 12.39 -1.96 -5.93
C GLU A 253 13.41 -3.10 -5.87
N GLY A 254 13.65 -3.75 -7.01
CA GLY A 254 14.67 -4.78 -7.16
C GLY A 254 16.08 -4.21 -7.38
N ALA A 255 17.10 -5.01 -7.07
CA ALA A 255 18.52 -4.67 -7.28
C ALA A 255 18.92 -4.43 -8.76
N ASP A 256 18.01 -4.70 -9.69
CA ASP A 256 18.11 -4.43 -11.13
C ASP A 256 17.35 -3.15 -11.55
N GLY A 257 16.78 -2.41 -10.60
CA GLY A 257 15.92 -1.24 -10.80
C GLY A 257 14.46 -1.61 -11.12
N PHE A 258 14.08 -2.90 -11.08
CA PHE A 258 12.71 -3.32 -11.38
C PHE A 258 11.73 -2.87 -10.28
N CYS A 259 10.85 -1.94 -10.64
CA CYS A 259 9.88 -1.35 -9.71
C CYS A 259 8.51 -2.03 -9.83
N VAL A 260 7.90 -2.40 -8.69
CA VAL A 260 6.56 -2.98 -8.61
C VAL A 260 5.71 -2.24 -7.57
N PHE A 261 4.46 -1.94 -7.93
CA PHE A 261 3.42 -1.47 -7.03
C PHE A 261 2.24 -2.45 -7.02
N GLU A 262 1.30 -2.23 -6.10
CA GLU A 262 0.23 -3.16 -5.68
C GLU A 262 0.70 -4.43 -4.96
N SER A 263 0.10 -4.68 -3.79
CA SER A 263 0.59 -5.67 -2.81
C SER A 263 0.59 -7.12 -3.32
N ASN A 264 -0.37 -7.48 -4.19
CA ASN A 264 -0.44 -8.82 -4.77
C ASN A 264 0.66 -9.06 -5.81
N ALA A 265 0.96 -8.07 -6.64
CA ALA A 265 2.02 -8.15 -7.64
C ALA A 265 3.40 -8.27 -6.97
N ILE A 266 3.61 -7.51 -5.88
CA ILE A 266 4.84 -7.61 -5.06
C ILE A 266 4.96 -9.00 -4.43
N ALA A 267 3.90 -9.49 -3.76
CA ALA A 267 3.91 -10.82 -3.15
C ALA A 267 4.14 -11.92 -4.19
N HIS A 268 3.47 -11.85 -5.34
CA HIS A 268 3.68 -12.77 -6.46
C HIS A 268 5.11 -12.72 -7.02
N TYR A 269 5.73 -11.54 -7.13
CA TYR A 269 7.10 -11.42 -7.62
C TYR A 269 8.13 -12.04 -6.66
N VAL A 270 7.96 -11.91 -5.34
CA VAL A 270 8.89 -12.45 -4.34
C VAL A 270 8.63 -13.92 -3.98
N SER A 271 7.49 -14.49 -4.36
CA SER A 271 7.18 -15.92 -4.23
C SER A 271 8.09 -16.84 -5.06
N ASN A 272 8.13 -18.11 -4.68
CA ASN A 272 8.55 -19.23 -5.53
C ASN A 272 7.33 -19.82 -6.27
N ASP A 273 7.55 -20.81 -7.15
CA ASP A 273 6.48 -21.35 -7.99
C ASP A 273 5.49 -22.24 -7.22
N ASP A 274 5.93 -22.84 -6.10
CA ASP A 274 5.04 -23.51 -5.13
C ASP A 274 3.97 -22.57 -4.58
N LEU A 275 4.35 -21.36 -4.16
CA LEU A 275 3.42 -20.36 -3.65
C LEU A 275 2.51 -19.75 -4.74
N ARG A 276 2.91 -19.83 -6.02
CA ARG A 276 2.14 -19.34 -7.19
C ARG A 276 1.18 -20.39 -7.76
N GLY A 277 1.39 -21.66 -7.45
CA GLY A 277 0.70 -22.80 -8.05
C GLY A 277 1.50 -23.39 -9.21
N SER A 278 1.89 -24.66 -9.07
CA SER A 278 2.70 -25.39 -10.06
C SER A 278 1.93 -25.80 -11.32
N THR A 279 0.59 -25.64 -11.33
CA THR A 279 -0.31 -25.98 -12.44
C THR A 279 -1.25 -24.82 -12.75
N LYS A 280 -1.91 -24.84 -13.91
CA LYS A 280 -2.85 -23.76 -14.30
C LYS A 280 -4.05 -23.68 -13.37
N GLU A 281 -4.51 -24.83 -12.90
CA GLU A 281 -5.69 -25.00 -12.04
C GLU A 281 -5.38 -24.48 -10.64
N THR A 282 -4.23 -24.84 -10.08
CA THR A 282 -3.77 -24.35 -8.77
C THR A 282 -3.47 -22.85 -8.81
N ALA A 283 -2.82 -22.34 -9.87
CA ALA A 283 -2.60 -20.91 -10.05
C ALA A 283 -3.92 -20.12 -10.18
N ALA A 284 -4.90 -20.65 -10.91
CA ALA A 284 -6.23 -20.04 -11.02
C ALA A 284 -6.97 -20.01 -9.67
N GLN A 285 -6.92 -21.09 -8.88
CA GLN A 285 -7.49 -21.14 -7.53
C GLN A 285 -6.79 -20.16 -6.57
N ILE A 286 -5.47 -19.97 -6.69
CA ILE A 286 -4.73 -18.98 -5.91
C ILE A 286 -5.18 -17.55 -6.28
N ILE A 287 -5.32 -17.25 -7.57
CA ILE A 287 -5.84 -15.97 -8.05
C ILE A 287 -7.28 -15.74 -7.54
N GLN A 288 -8.15 -16.75 -7.59
CA GLN A 288 -9.52 -16.70 -7.07
C GLN A 288 -9.56 -16.25 -5.60
N TRP A 289 -8.77 -16.89 -4.73
CA TRP A 289 -8.73 -16.54 -3.30
C TRP A 289 -8.08 -15.19 -3.03
N VAL A 290 -7.07 -14.80 -3.81
CA VAL A 290 -6.46 -13.46 -3.73
C VAL A 290 -7.45 -12.37 -4.15
N SER A 291 -8.23 -12.58 -5.20
CA SER A 291 -9.29 -11.67 -5.63
C SER A 291 -10.41 -11.58 -4.60
N PHE A 292 -10.93 -12.71 -4.12
CA PHE A 292 -11.95 -12.78 -3.06
C PHE A 292 -11.52 -12.04 -1.79
N ALA A 293 -10.24 -12.14 -1.40
CA ALA A 293 -9.71 -11.40 -0.27
C ALA A 293 -9.83 -9.88 -0.44
N ASP A 294 -9.46 -9.33 -1.60
CA ASP A 294 -9.52 -7.89 -1.85
C ASP A 294 -10.95 -7.38 -2.19
N SER A 295 -11.85 -8.22 -2.72
CA SER A 295 -13.25 -7.83 -3.04
C SER A 295 -14.22 -8.04 -1.89
N ASP A 296 -14.22 -9.21 -1.25
CA ASP A 296 -15.25 -9.63 -0.28
C ASP A 296 -14.80 -9.40 1.16
N ILE A 297 -13.50 -9.52 1.45
CA ILE A 297 -12.98 -9.45 2.83
C ILE A 297 -12.53 -8.04 3.20
N VAL A 298 -11.71 -7.40 2.36
CA VAL A 298 -11.11 -6.09 2.68
C VAL A 298 -12.13 -4.98 2.95
N PRO A 299 -13.23 -4.80 2.18
CA PRO A 299 -14.19 -3.73 2.44
C PRO A 299 -14.93 -3.84 3.80
N PRO A 300 -15.58 -4.97 4.18
CA PRO A 300 -16.22 -5.08 5.49
C PRO A 300 -15.20 -5.16 6.63
N ALA A 301 -14.04 -5.81 6.44
CA ALA A 301 -12.98 -5.81 7.45
C ALA A 301 -12.49 -4.40 7.77
N SER A 302 -12.28 -3.55 6.75
CA SER A 302 -11.89 -2.15 6.94
C SER A 302 -13.00 -1.36 7.63
N THR A 303 -14.26 -1.56 7.23
CA THR A 303 -15.44 -0.87 7.79
C THR A 303 -15.66 -1.18 9.28
N TRP A 304 -15.37 -2.40 9.72
CA TRP A 304 -15.52 -2.80 11.12
C TRP A 304 -14.27 -2.49 11.97
N VAL A 305 -13.06 -2.66 11.44
CA VAL A 305 -11.80 -2.45 12.20
C VAL A 305 -11.38 -0.98 12.29
N PHE A 306 -11.51 -0.19 11.22
CA PHE A 306 -10.95 1.17 11.22
C PHE A 306 -11.53 2.09 12.31
N PRO A 307 -12.80 1.94 12.75
CA PRO A 307 -13.28 2.60 13.96
C PRO A 307 -12.57 2.17 15.26
N THR A 308 -12.27 0.89 15.46
CA THR A 308 -11.62 0.41 16.71
C THR A 308 -10.14 0.81 16.79
N LEU A 309 -9.52 1.08 15.64
CA LEU A 309 -8.18 1.67 15.53
C LEU A 309 -8.17 3.21 15.61
N GLY A 310 -9.33 3.88 15.65
CA GLY A 310 -9.39 5.35 15.58
C GLY A 310 -8.92 5.92 14.24
N ILE A 311 -9.16 5.22 13.13
CA ILE A 311 -8.81 5.66 11.75
C ILE A 311 -10.05 6.24 11.05
N MET A 312 -11.24 5.74 11.37
CA MET A 312 -12.53 6.22 10.84
C MET A 312 -13.51 6.49 11.98
N HIS A 313 -14.51 7.34 11.74
CA HIS A 313 -15.62 7.50 12.67
C HIS A 313 -16.51 6.25 12.69
N TYR A 314 -17.09 5.92 13.84
CA TYR A 314 -17.98 4.78 13.99
C TYR A 314 -19.36 5.04 13.35
N ASN A 315 -19.84 4.13 12.52
CA ASN A 315 -21.20 4.15 11.99
C ASN A 315 -21.88 2.81 12.28
N LYS A 316 -22.86 2.81 13.18
CA LYS A 316 -23.55 1.60 13.64
C LYS A 316 -24.14 0.78 12.48
N GLN A 317 -24.84 1.42 11.54
CA GLN A 317 -25.49 0.71 10.43
C GLN A 317 -24.45 0.06 9.50
N ALA A 318 -23.37 0.78 9.17
CA ALA A 318 -22.28 0.25 8.36
C ALA A 318 -21.51 -0.87 9.07
N THR A 319 -21.31 -0.78 10.39
CA THR A 319 -20.67 -1.84 11.18
C THR A 319 -21.54 -3.09 11.32
N GLU A 320 -22.85 -2.98 11.55
CA GLU A 320 -23.71 -4.17 11.58
C GLU A 320 -23.81 -4.84 10.19
N TYR A 321 -23.88 -4.07 9.10
CA TYR A 321 -23.79 -4.64 7.74
C TYR A 321 -22.43 -5.34 7.50
N ALA A 322 -21.33 -4.73 7.90
CA ALA A 322 -20.00 -5.32 7.79
C ALA A 322 -19.82 -6.59 8.65
N LYS A 323 -20.50 -6.70 9.80
CA LYS A 323 -20.53 -7.93 10.62
C LYS A 323 -21.23 -9.07 9.89
N GLU A 324 -22.40 -8.85 9.30
CA GLU A 324 -23.11 -9.89 8.53
C GLU A 324 -22.31 -10.33 7.31
N GLU A 325 -21.63 -9.39 6.64
CA GLU A 325 -20.77 -9.73 5.50
C GLU A 325 -19.50 -10.51 5.92
N VAL A 326 -18.89 -10.18 7.07
CA VAL A 326 -17.83 -11.01 7.66
C VAL A 326 -18.34 -12.40 8.06
N LYS A 327 -19.57 -12.53 8.58
CA LYS A 327 -20.19 -13.85 8.83
C LYS A 327 -20.36 -14.66 7.55
N ARG A 328 -20.77 -14.02 6.44
CA ARG A 328 -20.85 -14.66 5.10
C ARG A 328 -19.49 -15.18 4.65
N VAL A 329 -18.46 -14.32 4.70
CA VAL A 329 -17.07 -14.66 4.37
C VAL A 329 -16.55 -15.83 5.22
N LEU A 330 -16.70 -15.77 6.54
CA LEU A 330 -16.23 -16.81 7.45
C LEU A 330 -16.94 -18.15 7.23
N GLY A 331 -18.23 -18.14 6.86
CA GLY A 331 -19.01 -19.34 6.53
C GLY A 331 -18.63 -19.99 5.19
N ILE A 332 -18.27 -19.18 4.18
CA ILE A 332 -17.72 -19.66 2.90
C ILE A 332 -16.38 -20.35 3.13
N LEU A 333 -15.48 -19.69 3.88
CA LEU A 333 -14.19 -20.28 4.26
C LEU A 333 -14.36 -21.57 5.06
N ASP A 334 -15.30 -21.61 6.02
CA ASP A 334 -15.49 -22.78 6.88
C ASP A 334 -15.97 -24.00 6.08
N SER A 335 -16.91 -23.76 5.16
CA SER A 335 -17.45 -24.77 4.25
C SER A 335 -16.38 -25.36 3.32
N HIS A 336 -15.48 -24.53 2.80
CA HIS A 336 -14.36 -24.97 1.95
C HIS A 336 -13.29 -25.73 2.75
N LEU A 337 -12.93 -25.21 3.92
CA LEU A 337 -11.89 -25.76 4.79
C LEU A 337 -12.32 -27.01 5.58
N LYS A 338 -13.61 -27.38 5.55
CA LYS A 338 -14.17 -28.57 6.22
C LYS A 338 -13.43 -29.87 5.94
N THR A 339 -12.87 -30.04 4.73
CA THR A 339 -12.11 -31.24 4.33
C THR A 339 -10.73 -30.93 3.75
N GLN A 340 -10.20 -29.72 4.00
CA GLN A 340 -8.90 -29.26 3.50
C GLN A 340 -8.04 -28.73 4.65
N THR A 341 -6.72 -28.79 4.50
CA THR A 341 -5.75 -28.23 5.45
C THR A 341 -5.45 -26.76 5.13
N PHE A 342 -5.40 -26.42 3.84
CA PHE A 342 -5.08 -25.11 3.30
C PHE A 342 -6.03 -24.77 2.14
N LEU A 343 -6.07 -23.51 1.68
CA LEU A 343 -7.05 -23.06 0.68
C LEU A 343 -6.86 -23.68 -0.72
N VAL A 344 -5.64 -24.11 -1.05
CA VAL A 344 -5.27 -24.70 -2.35
C VAL A 344 -4.22 -25.79 -2.17
N GLY A 345 -4.47 -26.98 -2.72
CA GLY A 345 -3.43 -28.01 -2.93
C GLY A 345 -2.75 -28.59 -1.69
N GLU A 346 -3.42 -28.57 -0.53
CA GLU A 346 -2.93 -29.11 0.76
C GLU A 346 -1.55 -28.59 1.21
N ARG A 347 -1.19 -27.37 0.81
CA ARG A 347 0.01 -26.66 1.30
C ARG A 347 -0.24 -25.16 1.34
N ILE A 348 0.57 -24.42 2.11
CA ILE A 348 0.53 -22.95 2.11
C ILE A 348 0.81 -22.42 0.69
N THR A 349 -0.06 -21.52 0.23
CA THR A 349 0.09 -20.78 -1.04
C THR A 349 -0.10 -19.28 -0.83
N LEU A 350 0.02 -18.47 -1.89
CA LEU A 350 -0.37 -17.06 -1.85
C LEU A 350 -1.84 -16.84 -1.49
N ALA A 351 -2.73 -17.82 -1.68
CA ALA A 351 -4.10 -17.76 -1.19
C ALA A 351 -4.12 -17.64 0.33
N ASP A 352 -3.49 -18.59 1.03
CA ASP A 352 -3.46 -18.64 2.49
C ASP A 352 -2.81 -17.39 3.08
N ILE A 353 -1.63 -17.01 2.57
CA ILE A 353 -0.90 -15.81 2.98
C ILE A 353 -1.78 -14.55 2.83
N THR A 354 -2.52 -14.44 1.72
CA THR A 354 -3.34 -13.26 1.43
C THR A 354 -4.59 -13.20 2.31
N VAL A 355 -5.37 -14.27 2.38
CA VAL A 355 -6.61 -14.32 3.17
C VAL A 355 -6.29 -14.15 4.67
N VAL A 356 -5.24 -14.82 5.20
CA VAL A 356 -4.79 -14.63 6.59
C VAL A 356 -4.41 -13.18 6.86
N CYS A 357 -3.66 -12.53 5.97
CA CYS A 357 -3.29 -11.12 6.15
C CYS A 357 -4.51 -10.17 6.13
N THR A 358 -5.55 -10.45 5.33
CA THR A 358 -6.79 -9.66 5.36
C THR A 358 -7.62 -9.87 6.63
N LEU A 359 -7.67 -11.10 7.15
CA LEU A 359 -8.41 -11.45 8.37
C LEU A 359 -7.64 -11.11 9.66
N LEU A 360 -6.33 -10.86 9.59
CA LEU A 360 -5.45 -10.64 10.75
C LEU A 360 -5.97 -9.60 11.74
N TRP A 361 -6.42 -8.44 11.22
CA TRP A 361 -6.92 -7.37 12.08
C TRP A 361 -8.32 -7.65 12.65
N LEU A 362 -9.17 -8.38 11.94
CA LEU A 362 -10.45 -8.87 12.47
C LEU A 362 -10.21 -9.82 13.66
N TYR A 363 -9.30 -10.80 13.49
CA TYR A 363 -8.93 -11.74 14.56
C TYR A 363 -8.19 -11.10 15.74
N LYS A 364 -7.39 -10.03 15.53
CA LYS A 364 -6.76 -9.26 16.61
C LYS A 364 -7.77 -8.40 17.40
N GLN A 365 -8.76 -7.77 16.73
CA GLN A 365 -9.56 -6.69 17.36
C GLN A 365 -11.03 -7.01 17.66
N VAL A 366 -11.75 -7.79 16.84
CA VAL A 366 -13.23 -7.84 16.93
C VAL A 366 -13.87 -9.22 16.87
N LEU A 367 -13.19 -10.23 16.34
CA LEU A 367 -13.68 -11.61 16.33
C LEU A 367 -13.49 -12.28 17.70
N GLU A 368 -14.23 -11.84 18.71
CA GLU A 368 -14.27 -12.46 20.05
C GLU A 368 -14.78 -13.92 20.03
N PRO A 369 -14.55 -14.74 21.08
CA PRO A 369 -14.81 -16.17 21.07
C PRO A 369 -16.25 -16.55 20.65
N SER A 370 -17.24 -15.84 21.17
CA SER A 370 -18.68 -15.94 20.85
C SER A 370 -18.96 -15.78 19.36
N PHE A 371 -18.44 -14.72 18.73
CA PHE A 371 -18.65 -14.42 17.31
C PHE A 371 -17.97 -15.45 16.41
N ARG A 372 -16.76 -15.88 16.76
CA ARG A 372 -16.00 -16.83 15.94
C ARG A 372 -16.37 -18.30 16.15
N GLN A 373 -17.04 -18.67 17.25
CA GLN A 373 -17.38 -20.05 17.60
C GLN A 373 -18.01 -20.89 16.46
N PRO A 374 -18.93 -20.36 15.62
CA PRO A 374 -19.55 -21.16 14.55
C PRO A 374 -18.57 -21.62 13.46
N TYR A 375 -17.43 -20.94 13.31
CA TYR A 375 -16.50 -21.09 12.18
C TYR A 375 -15.26 -21.88 12.59
N SER A 376 -15.46 -23.11 13.09
CA SER A 376 -14.41 -23.94 13.70
C SER A 376 -13.31 -24.35 12.72
N ASN A 377 -13.62 -24.59 11.44
CA ASN A 377 -12.65 -24.92 10.40
C ASN A 377 -11.84 -23.68 10.00
N THR A 378 -12.49 -22.52 9.83
CA THR A 378 -11.81 -21.24 9.55
C THR A 378 -10.89 -20.85 10.70
N ASN A 379 -11.35 -20.98 11.95
CA ASN A 379 -10.51 -20.74 13.14
C ASN A 379 -9.30 -21.67 13.18
N ARG A 380 -9.51 -22.98 12.93
CA ARG A 380 -8.44 -23.99 12.89
C ARG A 380 -7.40 -23.62 11.84
N TRP A 381 -7.81 -23.39 10.60
CA TRP A 381 -6.91 -23.00 9.50
C TRP A 381 -6.17 -21.68 9.79
N PHE A 382 -6.84 -20.65 10.29
CA PHE A 382 -6.21 -19.37 10.62
C PHE A 382 -5.13 -19.55 11.70
N VAL A 383 -5.44 -20.28 12.77
CA VAL A 383 -4.50 -20.62 13.85
C VAL A 383 -3.34 -21.50 13.34
N THR A 384 -3.61 -22.47 12.46
CA THR A 384 -2.57 -23.29 11.79
C THR A 384 -1.63 -22.44 10.94
N CYS A 385 -2.15 -21.43 10.22
CA CYS A 385 -1.35 -20.57 9.35
C CYS A 385 -0.48 -19.58 10.15
N ILE A 386 -1.07 -18.80 11.07
CA ILE A 386 -0.29 -17.82 11.88
C ILE A 386 0.77 -18.49 12.75
N ASN A 387 0.63 -19.78 13.07
CA ASN A 387 1.62 -20.54 13.83
C ASN A 387 2.76 -21.15 12.99
N GLN A 388 2.71 -21.10 11.66
CA GLN A 388 3.84 -21.54 10.82
C GLN A 388 5.08 -20.68 11.11
N PRO A 389 6.31 -21.23 11.11
CA PRO A 389 7.53 -20.47 11.40
C PRO A 389 7.69 -19.22 10.52
N GLN A 390 7.34 -19.33 9.24
CA GLN A 390 7.40 -18.23 8.25
C GLN A 390 6.39 -17.11 8.54
N PHE A 391 5.22 -17.43 9.12
CA PHE A 391 4.25 -16.44 9.56
C PHE A 391 4.71 -15.79 10.88
N LYS A 392 5.15 -16.58 11.87
CA LYS A 392 5.67 -16.06 13.15
C LYS A 392 6.86 -15.11 12.96
N ALA A 393 7.74 -15.40 12.00
CA ALA A 393 8.90 -14.57 11.66
C ALA A 393 8.54 -13.17 11.15
N VAL A 394 7.27 -12.92 10.76
CA VAL A 394 6.80 -11.63 10.24
C VAL A 394 5.71 -11.01 11.12
N LEU A 395 4.78 -11.83 11.61
CA LEU A 395 3.61 -11.38 12.40
C LEU A 395 3.87 -11.33 13.91
N GLY A 396 4.99 -11.91 14.38
CA GLY A 396 5.27 -12.11 15.80
C GLY A 396 4.29 -13.07 16.45
N GLU A 397 4.02 -12.86 17.74
CA GLU A 397 2.96 -13.57 18.46
C GLU A 397 1.60 -12.88 18.25
N VAL A 398 0.66 -13.60 17.63
CA VAL A 398 -0.67 -13.09 17.32
C VAL A 398 -1.65 -13.47 18.43
N LYS A 399 -1.79 -12.59 19.44
CA LYS A 399 -2.89 -12.70 20.39
C LYS A 399 -4.24 -12.50 19.67
N LEU A 400 -5.16 -13.45 19.86
CA LEU A 400 -6.53 -13.36 19.35
C LEU A 400 -7.41 -12.50 20.26
N CYS A 401 -8.42 -11.86 19.68
CA CYS A 401 -9.44 -11.06 20.38
C CYS A 401 -10.11 -11.88 21.51
N GLU A 402 -10.11 -11.35 22.73
CA GLU A 402 -10.80 -11.94 23.90
C GLU A 402 -12.20 -11.33 24.09
N LYS A 403 -12.32 -10.02 23.90
CA LYS A 403 -13.56 -9.23 23.94
C LYS A 403 -13.50 -8.21 22.81
N MET A 404 -14.60 -8.04 22.06
CA MET A 404 -14.66 -7.17 20.89
C MET A 404 -14.25 -5.73 21.25
N ALA A 405 -13.24 -5.21 20.55
CA ALA A 405 -12.83 -3.81 20.65
C ALA A 405 -13.96 -2.88 20.18
N GLN A 406 -14.11 -1.77 20.88
CA GLN A 406 -15.07 -0.71 20.56
C GLN A 406 -14.35 0.51 19.96
N PHE A 407 -15.12 1.50 19.48
CA PHE A 407 -14.56 2.76 18.99
C PHE A 407 -13.91 3.54 20.13
N ASP A 408 -12.69 4.02 19.92
CA ASP A 408 -11.93 4.81 20.89
C ASP A 408 -11.77 6.24 20.38
N ALA A 409 -12.53 7.16 20.99
CA ALA A 409 -12.52 8.58 20.64
C ALA A 409 -11.16 9.26 20.89
N LYS A 410 -10.38 8.78 21.88
CA LYS A 410 -9.06 9.34 22.21
C LYS A 410 -8.04 8.95 21.13
N LYS A 411 -8.00 7.67 20.74
CA LYS A 411 -7.19 7.21 19.59
C LYS A 411 -7.59 7.90 18.28
N PHE A 412 -8.90 8.13 18.06
CA PHE A 412 -9.37 8.86 16.88
C PHE A 412 -8.87 10.31 16.85
N ALA A 413 -8.83 11.01 18.00
CA ALA A 413 -8.27 12.35 18.10
C ALA A 413 -6.72 12.36 17.94
N GLU A 414 -6.01 11.35 18.45
CA GLU A 414 -4.56 11.24 18.35
C GLU A 414 -4.05 10.94 16.93
N ASN A 415 -4.80 10.18 16.14
CA ASN A 415 -4.49 9.86 14.74
C ASN A 415 -4.76 11.02 13.75
N GLN A 416 -5.42 12.10 14.18
CA GLN A 416 -5.61 13.29 13.34
C GLN A 416 -4.27 14.03 13.15
N PRO A 417 -3.94 14.49 11.94
CA PRO A 417 -2.70 15.21 11.70
C PRO A 417 -2.69 16.56 12.45
N LYS A 418 -1.83 16.66 13.47
CA LYS A 418 -1.59 17.90 14.20
C LYS A 418 -1.09 18.97 13.23
N LYS A 419 -1.89 20.02 13.01
CA LYS A 419 -1.45 21.21 12.27
C LYS A 419 -0.42 21.96 13.14
N ASP A 420 0.82 22.05 12.67
CA ASP A 420 1.82 22.91 13.29
C ASP A 420 1.40 24.37 13.20
N VAL A 421 1.08 24.97 14.36
CA VAL A 421 0.80 26.39 14.51
C VAL A 421 1.93 27.00 15.36
N PRO A 422 2.64 28.05 14.88
CA PRO A 422 3.72 28.65 15.63
C PRO A 422 3.25 29.17 17.00
N LYS A 423 4.01 28.87 18.07
CA LYS A 423 3.78 29.46 19.40
C LYS A 423 3.85 30.99 19.29
N LYS A 424 2.75 31.66 19.67
CA LYS A 424 2.79 33.02 20.22
C LYS A 424 2.46 32.97 21.70
N GLU A 425 3.07 33.88 22.45
CA GLU A 425 3.06 33.88 23.91
C GLU A 425 1.71 34.38 24.47
N LYS A 426 1.35 33.88 25.66
CA LYS A 426 0.18 34.36 26.41
C LYS A 426 0.61 35.47 27.39
N PRO A 427 0.00 36.66 27.35
CA PRO A 427 -0.15 37.46 28.57
C PRO A 427 -1.22 36.82 29.48
N ALA A 428 -1.06 36.97 30.80
CA ALA A 428 -1.99 36.43 31.80
C ALA A 428 -2.86 37.53 32.41
N LYS A 429 -4.08 37.16 32.84
CA LYS A 429 -5.04 37.84 33.77
C LYS A 429 -6.41 37.14 33.64
N GLU A 430 -7.32 37.12 34.62
CA GLU A 430 -7.26 37.28 36.08
C GLU A 430 -8.57 36.68 36.64
N GLU A 431 -8.59 36.13 37.86
CA GLU A 431 -9.81 35.50 38.41
C GLU A 431 -10.86 36.52 38.91
N LYS A 432 -12.14 36.15 38.85
CA LYS A 432 -13.17 36.63 39.81
C LYS A 432 -14.31 35.62 39.98
N LYS A 433 -14.96 35.68 41.15
CA LYS A 433 -15.86 34.64 41.72
C LYS A 433 -17.30 35.16 41.92
N GLN A 434 -18.16 34.23 42.38
CA GLN A 434 -19.50 34.42 42.97
C GLN A 434 -20.66 34.67 41.97
N GLU A 435 -21.90 34.22 42.22
CA GLU A 435 -22.45 33.59 43.44
C GLU A 435 -23.51 32.50 43.18
N LYS A 436 -23.85 31.72 44.23
CA LYS A 436 -24.88 30.65 44.25
C LYS A 436 -26.29 31.20 44.46
N LYS A 437 -27.31 30.41 44.08
CA LYS A 437 -28.57 30.35 44.84
C LYS A 437 -29.25 28.98 44.76
N GLU A 438 -29.47 28.37 45.92
CA GLU A 438 -30.30 27.17 46.14
C GLU A 438 -31.73 27.64 46.55
N GLU A 439 -32.78 26.83 46.72
CA GLU A 439 -32.92 25.37 46.80
C GLU A 439 -34.39 24.97 46.50
N ARG A 440 -34.65 23.75 45.96
CA ARG A 440 -35.73 22.85 46.42
C ARG A 440 -35.60 21.45 45.77
N LYS A 441 -35.79 20.41 46.58
CA LYS A 441 -35.66 18.96 46.30
C LYS A 441 -37.03 18.38 45.85
N SER A 442 -37.19 17.18 45.28
CA SER A 442 -36.33 16.03 44.93
C SER A 442 -37.06 15.17 43.85
N GLU A 443 -36.78 13.93 43.42
CA GLU A 443 -35.77 12.81 43.56
C GLU A 443 -36.10 11.82 42.38
N PRO A 444 -35.28 10.81 41.99
CA PRO A 444 -33.91 10.47 42.39
C PRO A 444 -32.90 10.61 41.22
N GLU A 445 -31.64 10.18 41.42
CA GLU A 445 -30.54 10.30 40.44
C GLU A 445 -30.39 9.06 39.54
N GLU A 446 -30.22 9.28 38.22
CA GLU A 446 -29.49 8.37 37.33
C GLU A 446 -28.06 8.90 37.18
N GLU A 447 -27.04 8.04 37.26
CA GLU A 447 -25.63 8.46 37.10
C GLU A 447 -25.35 8.88 35.65
N MET A 448 -25.02 10.16 35.44
CA MET A 448 -24.51 10.65 34.15
C MET A 448 -23.08 10.14 33.91
N ASP A 449 -22.88 9.47 32.78
CA ASP A 449 -21.59 8.92 32.33
C ASP A 449 -20.53 10.03 32.10
N GLU A 450 -19.24 9.68 32.26
CA GLU A 450 -18.09 10.57 32.01
C GLU A 450 -18.09 11.15 30.58
N CYS A 451 -18.77 10.45 29.65
CA CYS A 451 -18.98 10.85 28.27
C CYS A 451 -19.57 12.27 28.12
N ASP A 452 -20.58 12.64 28.91
CA ASP A 452 -21.24 13.94 28.76
C ASP A 452 -20.41 15.11 29.32
N GLN A 453 -19.61 14.88 30.36
CA GLN A 453 -18.65 15.89 30.83
C GLN A 453 -17.49 16.08 29.84
N ALA A 454 -17.09 15.04 29.11
CA ALA A 454 -16.09 15.15 28.05
C ALA A 454 -16.60 15.98 26.86
N LEU A 455 -17.88 15.82 26.47
CA LEU A 455 -18.52 16.60 25.39
C LEU A 455 -18.61 18.11 25.70
N ALA A 456 -18.65 18.49 26.99
CA ALA A 456 -18.65 19.89 27.40
C ALA A 456 -17.25 20.57 27.37
N ALA A 457 -16.17 19.80 27.19
CA ALA A 457 -14.79 20.24 27.42
C ALA A 457 -13.97 20.56 26.15
N GLU A 458 -14.54 20.51 24.95
CA GLU A 458 -13.80 20.80 23.72
C GLU A 458 -13.41 22.30 23.57
N PRO A 459 -12.13 22.62 23.26
CA PRO A 459 -11.70 23.98 22.96
C PRO A 459 -12.20 24.41 21.57
N LYS A 460 -13.28 25.21 21.55
CA LYS A 460 -13.98 25.71 20.36
C LYS A 460 -13.04 26.06 19.19
N SER A 461 -13.15 25.32 18.09
CA SER A 461 -12.82 25.87 16.78
C SER A 461 -13.81 27.00 16.45
N LYS A 462 -13.39 27.96 15.60
CA LYS A 462 -14.27 29.07 15.21
C LYS A 462 -15.35 28.56 14.26
N ASP A 463 -16.58 28.42 14.76
CA ASP A 463 -17.76 28.17 13.94
C ASP A 463 -17.88 29.25 12.86
N PRO A 464 -17.91 28.89 11.56
CA PRO A 464 -18.08 29.86 10.46
C PRO A 464 -19.33 30.73 10.61
N PHE A 465 -20.39 30.23 11.24
CA PHE A 465 -21.66 30.94 11.44
C PHE A 465 -21.70 31.78 12.73
N ALA A 466 -20.61 31.84 13.52
CA ALA A 466 -20.54 32.57 14.80
C ALA A 466 -20.69 34.10 14.69
N HIS A 467 -20.74 34.65 13.46
CA HIS A 467 -20.99 36.06 13.19
C HIS A 467 -22.48 36.40 13.00
N LEU A 468 -23.36 35.38 12.92
CA LEU A 468 -24.79 35.55 12.72
C LEU A 468 -25.56 35.57 14.05
N PRO A 469 -26.70 36.27 14.14
CA PRO A 469 -27.52 36.31 15.34
C PRO A 469 -28.08 34.93 15.73
N LYS A 470 -28.43 34.80 17.02
CA LYS A 470 -28.99 33.56 17.58
C LYS A 470 -30.48 33.42 17.22
N SER A 471 -30.74 32.95 16.00
CA SER A 471 -32.04 32.48 15.52
C SER A 471 -32.82 31.67 16.57
N PRO A 472 -34.14 31.89 16.75
CA PRO A 472 -34.99 31.04 17.58
C PRO A 472 -35.33 29.68 16.94
N PHE A 473 -35.11 29.49 15.63
CA PHE A 473 -35.43 28.23 14.96
C PHE A 473 -34.40 27.12 15.28
N VAL A 474 -34.86 26.05 15.92
CA VAL A 474 -34.04 24.90 16.31
C VAL A 474 -34.14 23.81 15.23
N MET A 475 -33.22 23.86 14.27
CA MET A 475 -33.17 22.93 13.13
C MET A 475 -33.16 21.44 13.54
N ASP A 476 -32.50 21.08 14.64
CA ASP A 476 -32.46 19.69 15.11
C ASP A 476 -33.81 19.20 15.68
N GLU A 477 -34.66 20.10 16.20
CA GLU A 477 -36.03 19.75 16.62
C GLU A 477 -36.94 19.55 15.41
N PHE A 478 -36.86 20.45 14.42
CA PHE A 478 -37.56 20.28 13.13
C PHE A 478 -37.19 18.95 12.47
N LYS A 479 -35.89 18.64 12.37
CA LYS A 479 -35.41 17.36 11.83
C LYS A 479 -35.93 16.16 12.61
N ARG A 480 -36.04 16.25 13.94
CA ARG A 480 -36.60 15.19 14.78
C ARG A 480 -38.09 14.96 14.48
N LYS A 481 -38.89 16.02 14.35
CA LYS A 481 -40.32 15.93 14.00
C LYS A 481 -40.51 15.40 12.58
N TYR A 482 -39.85 15.99 11.59
CA TYR A 482 -39.85 15.53 10.19
C TYR A 482 -39.39 14.07 10.00
N SER A 483 -38.66 13.49 10.96
CA SER A 483 -38.20 12.10 10.90
C SER A 483 -39.10 11.08 11.61
N ASN A 484 -40.02 11.53 12.47
CA ASN A 484 -40.79 10.69 13.40
C ASN A 484 -42.31 10.89 13.29
N GLU A 485 -42.76 12.01 12.73
CA GLU A 485 -44.15 12.46 12.67
C GLU A 485 -44.56 12.68 11.20
N ASP A 486 -45.86 12.79 10.93
CA ASP A 486 -46.37 12.94 9.57
C ASP A 486 -45.93 14.26 8.92
N THR A 487 -45.36 14.17 7.72
CA THR A 487 -44.70 15.31 7.06
C THR A 487 -45.69 16.36 6.58
N LEU A 488 -46.90 15.94 6.20
CA LEU A 488 -47.91 16.78 5.55
C LEU A 488 -48.82 17.49 6.56
N THR A 489 -49.15 16.82 7.67
CA THR A 489 -50.06 17.32 8.71
C THR A 489 -49.36 17.86 9.96
N VAL A 490 -48.09 17.49 10.23
CA VAL A 490 -47.37 17.95 11.45
C VAL A 490 -46.06 18.66 11.11
N ALA A 491 -45.16 18.04 10.34
CA ALA A 491 -43.83 18.62 10.13
C ALA A 491 -43.83 19.91 9.28
N LEU A 492 -44.65 19.98 8.22
CA LEU A 492 -44.78 21.18 7.39
C LEU A 492 -45.44 22.36 8.14
N PRO A 493 -46.55 22.20 8.88
CA PRO A 493 -47.07 23.26 9.74
C PRO A 493 -46.05 23.73 10.79
N TYR A 494 -45.40 22.80 11.50
CA TYR A 494 -44.38 23.15 12.50
C TYR A 494 -43.18 23.89 11.89
N PHE A 495 -42.75 23.53 10.67
CA PHE A 495 -41.73 24.26 9.92
C PHE A 495 -42.15 25.73 9.73
N TRP A 496 -43.30 25.99 9.11
CA TRP A 496 -43.73 27.37 8.81
C TRP A 496 -44.09 28.20 10.04
N GLU A 497 -44.53 27.57 11.14
CA GLU A 497 -44.78 28.24 12.42
C GLU A 497 -43.48 28.69 13.11
N HIS A 498 -42.39 27.91 12.98
CA HIS A 498 -41.13 28.17 13.69
C HIS A 498 -40.01 28.73 12.79
N PHE A 499 -40.22 28.84 11.47
CA PHE A 499 -39.19 29.26 10.51
C PHE A 499 -38.81 30.74 10.68
N ASP A 500 -37.61 30.97 11.20
CA ASP A 500 -36.99 32.29 11.30
C ASP A 500 -36.43 32.75 9.94
N LYS A 501 -37.17 33.68 9.32
CA LYS A 501 -36.86 34.31 8.03
C LYS A 501 -35.59 35.16 8.04
N ASP A 502 -35.17 35.69 9.19
CA ASP A 502 -33.97 36.53 9.30
C ASP A 502 -32.72 35.66 9.50
N GLY A 503 -32.84 34.57 10.27
CA GLY A 503 -31.75 33.65 10.56
C GLY A 503 -31.51 32.52 9.53
N TRP A 504 -32.45 32.25 8.61
CA TRP A 504 -32.37 31.15 7.64
C TRP A 504 -32.85 31.55 6.24
N SER A 505 -32.34 30.87 5.21
CA SER A 505 -32.73 31.10 3.82
C SER A 505 -33.00 29.81 3.04
N ILE A 506 -33.95 29.89 2.10
CA ILE A 506 -34.41 28.76 1.27
C ILE A 506 -33.86 28.94 -0.15
N TRP A 507 -33.29 27.88 -0.71
CA TRP A 507 -32.61 27.85 -2.00
C TRP A 507 -33.08 26.67 -2.85
N TYR A 508 -33.45 26.95 -4.10
CA TYR A 508 -33.62 25.95 -5.14
C TYR A 508 -32.28 25.62 -5.80
N SER A 509 -32.04 24.33 -6.01
CA SER A 509 -30.89 23.78 -6.72
C SER A 509 -31.33 22.95 -7.92
N GLN A 510 -30.64 23.07 -9.06
CA GLN A 510 -30.88 22.24 -10.24
C GLN A 510 -29.56 21.90 -10.92
N TYR A 511 -29.38 20.65 -11.32
CA TYR A 511 -28.12 20.17 -11.89
C TYR A 511 -27.91 20.66 -13.32
N ARG A 512 -26.68 21.10 -13.65
CA ARG A 512 -26.35 21.76 -14.92
C ARG A 512 -26.15 20.81 -16.10
N PHE A 513 -25.81 19.54 -15.85
CA PHE A 513 -25.32 18.62 -16.88
C PHE A 513 -26.19 17.36 -17.01
N PRO A 514 -27.51 17.46 -17.30
CA PRO A 514 -28.40 16.30 -17.37
C PRO A 514 -27.97 15.27 -18.42
N GLU A 515 -27.22 15.67 -19.45
CA GLU A 515 -26.65 14.79 -20.48
C GLU A 515 -25.65 13.76 -19.92
N GLU A 516 -25.01 14.04 -18.77
CA GLU A 516 -24.10 13.08 -18.11
C GLU A 516 -24.86 11.98 -17.33
N LEU A 517 -26.16 12.19 -17.06
CA LEU A 517 -26.99 11.37 -16.17
C LEU A 517 -27.61 10.14 -16.88
N SER A 518 -26.74 9.34 -17.50
CA SER A 518 -27.08 8.14 -18.29
C SER A 518 -27.89 7.08 -17.53
N GLN A 519 -27.57 6.82 -16.26
CA GLN A 519 -28.30 5.85 -15.42
C GLN A 519 -28.82 6.49 -14.13
N THR A 520 -30.07 6.18 -13.77
CA THR A 520 -30.72 6.72 -12.56
C THR A 520 -29.99 6.30 -11.28
N PHE A 521 -29.52 5.05 -11.19
CA PHE A 521 -28.75 4.57 -10.04
C PHE A 521 -27.41 5.33 -9.86
N MET A 522 -26.68 5.58 -10.94
CA MET A 522 -25.44 6.39 -10.90
C MET A 522 -25.73 7.83 -10.47
N SER A 523 -26.81 8.41 -10.98
CA SER A 523 -27.29 9.76 -10.61
C SER A 523 -27.65 9.83 -9.11
N CYS A 524 -28.31 8.81 -8.57
CA CYS A 524 -28.59 8.69 -7.15
C CYS A 524 -27.33 8.48 -6.29
N ASN A 525 -26.28 7.84 -6.82
CA ASN A 525 -24.99 7.73 -6.12
C ASN A 525 -24.25 9.07 -6.08
N LEU A 526 -24.37 9.91 -7.12
CA LEU A 526 -23.82 11.27 -7.15
C LEU A 526 -24.40 12.14 -6.02
N ILE A 527 -25.73 12.12 -5.84
CA ILE A 527 -26.42 12.81 -4.72
C ILE A 527 -25.88 12.34 -3.36
N THR A 528 -25.77 11.02 -3.15
CA THR A 528 -25.26 10.47 -1.88
C THR A 528 -23.78 10.81 -1.65
N GLY A 529 -22.95 10.83 -2.69
CA GLY A 529 -21.56 11.26 -2.59
C GLY A 529 -21.42 12.71 -2.13
N MET A 530 -22.23 13.62 -2.69
CA MET A 530 -22.28 15.02 -2.27
C MET A 530 -22.72 15.16 -0.80
N PHE A 531 -23.77 14.44 -0.39
CA PHE A 531 -24.24 14.42 1.01
C PHE A 531 -23.17 13.91 2.00
N GLN A 532 -22.34 12.95 1.62
CA GLN A 532 -21.23 12.46 2.44
C GLN A 532 -20.09 13.49 2.56
N ARG A 533 -19.85 14.29 1.53
CA ARG A 533 -18.84 15.37 1.56
C ARG A 533 -19.29 16.57 2.40
N LEU A 534 -20.58 16.87 2.38
CA LEU A 534 -21.18 17.98 3.13
C LEU A 534 -21.48 17.66 4.61
N ASP A 535 -21.05 16.52 5.15
CA ASP A 535 -21.40 16.05 6.51
C ASP A 535 -21.16 17.10 7.62
N LYS A 536 -20.09 17.90 7.52
CA LYS A 536 -19.79 19.01 8.45
C LYS A 536 -20.84 20.12 8.46
N LEU A 537 -21.54 20.35 7.35
CA LEU A 537 -22.58 21.36 7.21
C LEU A 537 -23.92 20.91 7.81
N ARG A 538 -24.08 19.60 8.10
CA ARG A 538 -25.34 18.98 8.55
C ARG A 538 -26.02 19.72 9.69
N LYS A 539 -25.30 20.17 10.72
CA LYS A 539 -25.90 20.88 11.88
C LYS A 539 -26.58 22.21 11.51
N ASN A 540 -26.15 22.86 10.43
CA ASN A 540 -26.61 24.20 10.02
C ASN A 540 -27.35 24.19 8.66
N ALA A 541 -27.82 23.01 8.21
CA ALA A 541 -28.56 22.87 6.97
C ALA A 541 -29.54 21.68 6.96
N PHE A 542 -30.55 21.77 6.09
CA PHE A 542 -31.46 20.67 5.73
C PHE A 542 -31.75 20.73 4.23
N SER A 543 -31.98 19.61 3.56
CA SER A 543 -32.39 19.59 2.16
C SER A 543 -33.18 18.35 1.78
N SER A 544 -34.04 18.49 0.78
CA SER A 544 -34.62 17.38 0.02
C SER A 544 -34.24 17.53 -1.45
N VAL A 545 -33.54 16.53 -1.99
CA VAL A 545 -33.08 16.46 -3.39
C VAL A 545 -33.75 15.27 -4.07
N ILE A 546 -34.29 15.50 -5.26
CA ILE A 546 -35.07 14.52 -6.03
C ILE A 546 -34.44 14.32 -7.41
N LEU A 547 -34.32 13.05 -7.79
CA LEU A 547 -34.08 12.62 -9.16
C LEU A 547 -35.43 12.47 -9.88
N PHE A 548 -35.54 13.10 -11.05
CA PHE A 548 -36.68 13.01 -11.96
C PHE A 548 -36.28 12.34 -13.27
N GLY A 549 -37.25 11.78 -14.00
CA GLY A 549 -37.06 11.15 -15.31
C GLY A 549 -36.63 9.69 -15.25
N SER A 550 -36.05 9.21 -16.36
CA SER A 550 -35.67 7.80 -16.57
C SER A 550 -34.25 7.67 -17.12
N ASN A 551 -33.76 6.45 -17.39
CA ASN A 551 -32.41 6.24 -17.91
C ASN A 551 -32.21 6.98 -19.25
N ASN A 552 -31.10 7.72 -19.35
CA ASN A 552 -30.74 8.65 -20.44
C ASN A 552 -31.63 9.91 -20.60
N ASP A 553 -32.63 10.12 -19.74
CA ASP A 553 -33.41 11.37 -19.68
C ASP A 553 -33.70 11.79 -18.23
N SER A 554 -32.69 11.71 -17.36
CA SER A 554 -32.85 12.05 -15.94
C SER A 554 -32.37 13.46 -15.59
N THR A 555 -32.86 14.02 -14.49
CA THR A 555 -32.53 15.39 -14.06
C THR A 555 -32.66 15.50 -12.54
N ILE A 556 -31.68 16.16 -11.90
CA ILE A 556 -31.65 16.34 -10.44
C ILE A 556 -32.04 17.78 -10.09
N SER A 557 -32.94 17.95 -9.13
CA SER A 557 -33.20 19.23 -8.47
C SER A 557 -33.54 19.04 -7.00
N GLY A 558 -33.45 20.09 -6.18
CA GLY A 558 -33.70 19.99 -4.75
C GLY A 558 -33.81 21.32 -4.05
N ILE A 559 -34.43 21.31 -2.87
CA ILE A 559 -34.58 22.49 -2.01
C ILE A 559 -33.66 22.36 -0.82
N TRP A 560 -32.94 23.44 -0.51
CA TRP A 560 -32.00 23.54 0.59
C TRP A 560 -32.42 24.68 1.53
N VAL A 561 -32.28 24.44 2.82
CA VAL A 561 -32.47 25.40 3.90
C VAL A 561 -31.13 25.58 4.59
N PHE A 562 -30.56 26.77 4.51
CA PHE A 562 -29.24 27.11 5.07
C PHE A 562 -29.37 28.15 6.19
N ARG A 563 -28.49 28.05 7.20
CA ARG A 563 -28.34 29.09 8.23
C ARG A 563 -27.69 30.34 7.61
N GLY A 564 -28.28 31.50 7.85
CA GLY A 564 -27.87 32.78 7.25
C GLY A 564 -28.56 33.08 5.92
N GLN A 565 -28.31 34.29 5.40
CA GLN A 565 -28.96 34.84 4.21
C GLN A 565 -28.21 34.59 2.89
N GLU A 566 -26.95 34.15 2.98
CA GLU A 566 -26.07 33.84 1.86
C GLU A 566 -26.00 32.32 1.61
N LEU A 567 -25.46 31.93 0.46
CA LEU A 567 -25.23 30.52 0.12
C LEU A 567 -24.15 29.95 1.05
N ALA A 568 -24.36 28.74 1.59
CA ALA A 568 -23.43 28.19 2.59
C ALA A 568 -22.05 27.76 2.03
N PHE A 569 -21.98 27.30 0.77
CA PHE A 569 -20.77 26.67 0.23
C PHE A 569 -19.53 27.58 0.15
N PRO A 570 -19.62 28.88 -0.24
CA PRO A 570 -18.48 29.78 -0.22
C PRO A 570 -17.85 30.03 1.16
N LEU A 571 -18.61 29.82 2.26
CA LEU A 571 -18.17 30.10 3.63
C LEU A 571 -17.05 29.18 4.14
N SER A 572 -16.78 28.06 3.46
CA SER A 572 -15.68 27.15 3.80
C SER A 572 -15.14 26.43 2.56
N PRO A 573 -13.82 26.39 2.33
CA PRO A 573 -13.21 25.59 1.26
C PRO A 573 -13.60 24.10 1.33
N ASP A 574 -13.87 23.57 2.53
CA ASP A 574 -14.33 22.19 2.73
C ASP A 574 -15.74 21.92 2.15
N TRP A 575 -16.52 22.97 1.85
CA TRP A 575 -17.90 22.87 1.34
C TRP A 575 -18.04 23.21 -0.15
N GLN A 576 -16.97 23.67 -0.80
CA GLN A 576 -16.98 24.05 -2.23
C GLN A 576 -16.94 22.85 -3.19
N VAL A 577 -17.34 21.65 -2.74
CA VAL A 577 -17.32 20.44 -3.58
C VAL A 577 -18.69 20.24 -4.24
N ASP A 578 -18.68 19.94 -5.54
CA ASP A 578 -19.85 19.71 -6.41
C ASP A 578 -20.83 20.88 -6.60
N TYR A 579 -20.84 21.91 -5.74
CA TYR A 579 -21.83 22.99 -5.77
C TYR A 579 -21.86 23.76 -7.10
N GLU A 580 -20.73 23.86 -7.81
CA GLU A 580 -20.62 24.54 -9.12
C GLU A 580 -21.40 23.80 -10.21
N SER A 581 -21.56 22.48 -10.11
CA SER A 581 -22.34 21.65 -11.02
C SER A 581 -23.86 21.85 -10.90
N TYR A 582 -24.30 22.71 -9.98
CA TYR A 582 -25.69 23.12 -9.81
C TYR A 582 -25.88 24.62 -10.08
N THR A 583 -27.07 24.99 -10.55
CA THR A 583 -27.58 26.36 -10.45
C THR A 583 -28.25 26.55 -9.09
N TRP A 584 -28.10 27.73 -8.49
CA TRP A 584 -28.65 28.06 -7.18
C TRP A 584 -29.50 29.32 -7.29
N ARG A 585 -30.78 29.22 -6.91
CA ARG A 585 -31.73 30.35 -6.87
C ARG A 585 -32.28 30.46 -5.45
N LYS A 586 -31.98 31.56 -4.75
CA LYS A 586 -32.66 31.90 -3.50
C LYS A 586 -34.14 32.12 -3.78
N ILE A 587 -35.02 31.54 -2.99
CA ILE A 587 -36.48 31.77 -3.08
C ILE A 587 -36.91 32.64 -1.90
N ASP A 588 -37.83 33.57 -2.14
CA ASP A 588 -38.51 34.31 -1.08
C ASP A 588 -39.51 33.40 -0.34
N ALA A 589 -39.36 33.29 0.99
CA ALA A 589 -40.15 32.43 1.84
C ALA A 589 -41.64 32.81 1.91
N ASP A 590 -42.00 34.07 1.62
CA ASP A 590 -43.41 34.48 1.57
C ASP A 590 -44.11 34.16 0.24
N SER A 591 -43.36 33.83 -0.81
CA SER A 591 -43.93 33.51 -2.12
C SER A 591 -44.73 32.19 -2.10
N GLU A 592 -45.86 32.17 -2.81
CA GLU A 592 -46.63 30.93 -3.02
C GLU A 592 -45.83 29.89 -3.82
N GLU A 593 -44.91 30.34 -4.69
CA GLU A 593 -43.92 29.46 -5.34
C GLU A 593 -43.09 28.71 -4.28
N CYS A 594 -42.57 29.39 -3.26
CA CYS A 594 -41.81 28.74 -2.19
C CYS A 594 -42.67 27.76 -1.39
N LYS A 595 -43.90 28.14 -1.01
CA LYS A 595 -44.82 27.27 -0.25
C LYS A 595 -45.17 26.00 -1.03
N THR A 596 -45.47 26.11 -2.32
CA THR A 596 -45.70 24.96 -3.20
C THR A 596 -44.44 24.10 -3.32
N LEU A 597 -43.29 24.68 -3.66
CA LEU A 597 -42.04 23.95 -3.84
C LEU A 597 -41.60 23.23 -2.55
N VAL A 598 -41.58 23.92 -1.41
CA VAL A 598 -41.23 23.31 -0.11
C VAL A 598 -42.18 22.16 0.21
N LYS A 599 -43.48 22.30 -0.03
CA LYS A 599 -44.44 21.20 0.14
C LYS A 599 -44.09 20.00 -0.76
N GLU A 600 -44.05 20.18 -2.07
CA GLU A 600 -43.82 19.09 -3.04
C GLU A 600 -42.49 18.34 -2.77
N TYR A 601 -41.42 19.06 -2.40
CA TYR A 601 -40.12 18.44 -2.13
C TYR A 601 -40.01 17.85 -0.73
N PHE A 602 -40.77 18.31 0.28
CA PHE A 602 -40.71 17.76 1.63
C PHE A 602 -41.65 16.55 1.81
N THR A 603 -42.72 16.43 1.01
CA THR A 603 -43.56 15.23 0.93
C THR A 603 -43.09 14.21 -0.11
N TRP A 604 -42.35 14.67 -1.14
CA TRP A 604 -42.12 13.94 -2.40
C TRP A 604 -43.39 13.72 -3.24
N GLU A 605 -44.47 14.43 -2.94
CA GLU A 605 -45.77 14.32 -3.60
C GLU A 605 -46.16 15.66 -4.23
N GLY A 606 -46.31 15.69 -5.55
CA GLY A 606 -46.58 16.90 -6.32
C GLY A 606 -46.77 16.63 -7.81
N GLU A 607 -47.15 17.67 -8.55
CA GLU A 607 -47.18 17.64 -10.02
C GLU A 607 -45.85 18.15 -10.63
N PHE A 608 -44.96 18.76 -9.83
CA PHE A 608 -43.59 19.13 -10.19
C PHE A 608 -43.47 19.89 -11.52
N LYS A 609 -44.42 20.80 -11.77
CA LYS A 609 -44.65 21.47 -13.07
C LYS A 609 -43.46 22.28 -13.59
N HIS A 610 -42.57 22.69 -12.71
CA HIS A 610 -41.31 23.39 -13.00
C HIS A 610 -40.17 22.47 -13.45
N VAL A 611 -40.26 21.16 -13.25
CA VAL A 611 -39.29 20.16 -13.77
C VAL A 611 -39.84 19.47 -15.03
N GLY A 612 -41.16 19.27 -15.13
CA GLY A 612 -41.81 18.66 -16.30
C GLY A 612 -41.48 17.19 -16.55
N LYS A 613 -40.88 16.51 -15.56
CA LYS A 613 -40.49 15.08 -15.61
C LYS A 613 -41.06 14.34 -14.42
N ALA A 614 -41.39 13.06 -14.60
CA ALA A 614 -41.92 12.21 -13.54
C ALA A 614 -40.93 12.05 -12.38
N PHE A 615 -41.45 11.99 -11.14
CA PHE A 615 -40.68 11.63 -9.95
C PHE A 615 -40.04 10.23 -10.10
N ASN A 616 -38.80 10.07 -9.66
CA ASN A 616 -38.11 8.77 -9.64
C ASN A 616 -37.66 8.38 -8.22
N GLN A 617 -36.81 9.19 -7.59
CA GLN A 617 -36.33 8.91 -6.23
C GLN A 617 -35.90 10.20 -5.49
N GLY A 618 -36.37 10.38 -4.26
CA GLY A 618 -35.94 11.44 -3.35
C GLY A 618 -34.86 10.99 -2.36
N LYS A 619 -34.05 11.94 -1.88
CA LYS A 619 -33.06 11.78 -0.79
C LYS A 619 -33.02 13.04 0.08
N ILE A 620 -33.07 12.85 1.39
CA ILE A 620 -33.00 13.94 2.39
C ILE A 620 -31.57 14.08 2.93
N PHE A 621 -31.08 15.31 2.99
CA PHE A 621 -29.91 15.71 3.77
C PHE A 621 -30.42 16.30 5.10
N ARG A 622 -30.23 15.55 6.18
CA ARG A 622 -30.58 15.92 7.57
C ARG A 622 -29.43 15.55 8.49
#